data_AF-V8N8R4-F1
#
_entry.id   AF-V8N8R4-F1
#
_cell.length_a   1.000
_cell.length_b   1.000
_cell.length_c   1.000
_cell.angle_alpha   90.00
_cell.angle_beta   90.00
_cell.angle_gamma   90.00
#
_symmetry.space_group_name_H-M   'P 1'
#
loop_
_entity.id
_entity.type
_entity.pdbx_description
1 polymer ?
#
loop_
_entity_poly.entity_id
_entity_poly.type
_entity_poly.pdbx_seq_one_letter_code
_entity_poly.pdbx_strand_id
1 'polypeptide(L)'
;MKLENAADSQLEFTIATERDFEEILAISKGIYGGLDYLPSRYHAWIHEPNRTVVLAKKNGIVIGLQSVYIIDAGETALVEGLRVAPWERGKGVAGDLQRFCSAMVKEKHPEVKVSRLTRDDKLGAKDLRKYRIIAKQGILLLRFQAQEVLSRLDAAVLAGGGEVPEVVLREAFRSEVLPNQTIIQDWQPFKATRSNLGLLQKKSLHWVVDRKARPTMATLSTQPFAIPLGKDWQYLNKDAFGRNLDQLKSQLVHHLRLQVPALQGGVMCQLFLEPQLWLEMAAFCQEALGLELAKDYTEQYLLEADI
;
A
#
# COMPACT_ATOMS: atom_id res chain seq x y z
N MET A 1 42.74 4.36 -37.04
CA MET A 1 41.33 4.70 -36.78
C MET A 1 40.75 3.59 -35.92
N LYS A 2 40.86 3.71 -34.59
CA LYS A 2 40.40 2.69 -33.65
C LYS A 2 38.89 2.90 -33.43
N LEU A 3 38.15 1.82 -33.59
CA LEU A 3 36.72 1.70 -33.34
C LEU A 3 36.41 2.18 -31.92
N GLU A 4 35.65 3.25 -31.80
CA GLU A 4 34.89 3.55 -30.59
C GLU A 4 33.75 2.52 -30.52
N ASN A 5 33.98 1.44 -29.79
CA ASN A 5 32.90 0.64 -29.26
C ASN A 5 32.15 1.55 -28.28
N ALA A 6 31.00 2.07 -28.70
CA ALA A 6 29.99 2.58 -27.78
C ALA A 6 29.72 1.45 -26.77
N ALA A 7 30.10 1.68 -25.52
CA ALA A 7 29.80 0.76 -24.43
C ALA A 7 28.28 0.66 -24.32
N ASP A 8 27.73 -0.44 -24.85
CA ASP A 8 26.35 -0.85 -24.64
C ASP A 8 26.26 -1.23 -23.15
N SER A 9 25.99 -0.24 -22.30
CA SER A 9 26.11 -0.39 -20.86
C SER A 9 25.01 -1.32 -20.35
N GLN A 10 25.36 -2.58 -20.12
CA GLN A 10 24.50 -3.60 -19.52
C GLN A 10 23.96 -3.12 -18.17
N LEU A 11 22.72 -3.47 -17.85
CA LEU A 11 22.14 -3.19 -16.54
C LEU A 11 22.82 -4.04 -15.46
N GLU A 12 23.21 -3.40 -14.36
CA GLU A 12 23.71 -4.05 -13.16
C GLU A 12 22.58 -4.13 -12.11
N PHE A 13 22.52 -5.22 -11.36
CA PHE A 13 21.52 -5.39 -10.30
C PHE A 13 22.21 -5.61 -8.96
N THR A 14 21.85 -4.80 -7.96
CA THR A 14 22.46 -4.86 -6.62
C THR A 14 21.40 -4.85 -5.53
N ILE A 15 21.72 -5.37 -4.35
CA ILE A 15 20.87 -5.23 -3.16
C ILE A 15 21.07 -3.83 -2.59
N ALA A 16 19.97 -3.13 -2.30
CA ALA A 16 20.00 -1.78 -1.76
C ALA A 16 20.45 -1.77 -0.29
N THR A 17 21.12 -0.68 0.10
CA THR A 17 21.59 -0.43 1.46
C THR A 17 21.14 0.95 1.94
N GLU A 18 21.36 1.27 3.22
CA GLU A 18 21.11 2.63 3.75
C GLU A 18 21.76 3.73 2.92
N ARG A 19 22.95 3.45 2.35
CA ARG A 19 23.75 4.43 1.60
C ARG A 19 23.11 4.83 0.27
N ASP A 20 22.25 3.98 -0.29
CA ASP A 20 21.60 4.24 -1.58
C ASP A 20 20.38 5.17 -1.44
N PHE A 21 20.00 5.60 -0.22
CA PHE A 21 18.78 6.36 0.04
C PHE A 21 18.65 7.62 -0.83
N GLU A 22 19.68 8.46 -0.87
CA GLU A 22 19.64 9.72 -1.62
C GLU A 22 19.50 9.50 -3.14
N GLU A 23 20.20 8.51 -3.70
CA GLU A 23 20.08 8.16 -5.12
C GLU A 23 18.68 7.63 -5.45
N ILE A 24 18.10 6.82 -4.56
CA ILE A 24 16.74 6.31 -4.68
C ILE A 24 15.75 7.48 -4.65
N LEU A 25 15.91 8.45 -3.75
CA LEU A 25 15.05 9.63 -3.70
C LEU A 25 15.16 10.47 -4.97
N ALA A 26 16.36 10.60 -5.55
CA ALA A 26 16.57 11.33 -6.79
C ALA A 26 15.77 10.76 -7.97
N ILE A 27 15.71 9.42 -8.12
CA ILE A 27 14.90 8.78 -9.17
C ILE A 27 13.39 8.78 -8.86
N SER A 28 13.03 9.19 -7.65
CA SER A 28 11.66 9.19 -7.12
C SER A 28 10.97 10.54 -7.21
N LYS A 29 11.68 11.58 -7.64
CA LYS A 29 11.14 12.95 -7.70
C LYS A 29 9.87 13.02 -8.54
N GLY A 30 8.80 13.56 -7.96
CA GLY A 30 7.50 13.76 -8.62
C GLY A 30 6.64 12.50 -8.72
N ILE A 31 7.04 11.37 -8.12
CA ILE A 31 6.21 10.18 -8.05
C ILE A 31 4.94 10.46 -7.22
N TYR A 32 3.82 9.88 -7.67
CA TYR A 32 2.49 9.97 -7.05
C TYR A 32 2.00 11.40 -6.73
N GLY A 33 2.48 12.42 -7.44
CA GLY A 33 2.06 13.80 -7.21
C GLY A 33 2.43 14.35 -5.83
N GLY A 34 3.55 13.88 -5.26
CA GLY A 34 4.02 14.30 -3.93
C GLY A 34 3.52 13.44 -2.76
N LEU A 35 2.78 12.37 -3.05
CA LEU A 35 2.27 11.41 -2.06
C LEU A 35 3.21 10.21 -1.85
N ASP A 36 4.51 10.40 -2.12
CA ASP A 36 5.46 9.30 -2.07
C ASP A 36 5.71 8.82 -0.64
N TYR A 37 5.44 7.53 -0.39
CA TYR A 37 5.62 6.88 0.89
C TYR A 37 7.05 6.38 1.13
N LEU A 38 7.85 6.18 0.08
CA LEU A 38 9.15 5.52 0.23
C LEU A 38 10.13 6.27 1.13
N PRO A 39 10.21 7.62 1.12
CA PRO A 39 11.06 8.35 2.06
C PRO A 39 10.81 7.95 3.53
N SER A 40 9.56 7.70 3.90
CA SER A 40 9.18 7.29 5.27
C SER A 40 9.29 5.79 5.54
N ARG A 41 9.40 4.96 4.49
CA ARG A 41 9.39 3.50 4.62
C ARG A 41 10.76 2.85 4.37
N TYR A 42 11.62 3.49 3.59
CA TYR A 42 12.85 2.86 3.08
C TYR A 42 13.74 2.29 4.18
N HIS A 43 14.02 3.07 5.23
CA HIS A 43 14.86 2.62 6.33
C HIS A 43 14.26 1.44 7.09
N ALA A 44 12.94 1.36 7.23
CA ALA A 44 12.31 0.18 7.82
C ALA A 44 12.41 -1.03 6.88
N TRP A 45 12.25 -0.83 5.57
CA TRP A 45 12.29 -1.90 4.57
C TRP A 45 13.64 -2.62 4.52
N ILE A 46 14.75 -1.89 4.52
CA ILE A 46 16.10 -2.50 4.46
C ILE A 46 16.44 -3.37 5.67
N HIS A 47 15.73 -3.20 6.80
CA HIS A 47 15.89 -4.01 8.00
C HIS A 47 14.77 -5.03 8.19
N GLU A 48 13.75 -5.04 7.32
CA GLU A 48 12.62 -5.95 7.45
C GLU A 48 13.06 -7.37 7.05
N PRO A 49 12.98 -8.36 7.96
CA PRO A 49 13.34 -9.73 7.63
C PRO A 49 12.50 -10.24 6.46
N ASN A 50 13.09 -11.07 5.60
CA ASN A 50 12.45 -11.59 4.39
C ASN A 50 12.11 -10.55 3.32
N ARG A 51 12.53 -9.29 3.49
CA ARG A 51 12.46 -8.27 2.45
C ARG A 51 13.82 -8.11 1.79
N THR A 52 13.84 -7.98 0.46
CA THR A 52 15.00 -7.59 -0.33
C THR A 52 14.60 -6.43 -1.22
N VAL A 53 15.37 -5.34 -1.17
CA VAL A 53 15.23 -4.22 -2.10
C VAL A 53 16.33 -4.34 -3.14
N VAL A 54 15.96 -4.37 -4.42
CA VAL A 54 16.87 -4.51 -5.55
C VAL A 54 16.93 -3.21 -6.33
N LEU A 55 18.14 -2.78 -6.68
CA LEU A 55 18.41 -1.63 -7.52
C LEU A 55 18.83 -2.09 -8.91
N ALA A 56 18.37 -1.37 -9.93
CA ALA A 56 18.96 -1.43 -11.27
C ALA A 56 19.92 -0.24 -11.40
N LYS A 57 21.18 -0.51 -11.76
CA LYS A 57 22.21 0.50 -12.01
C LYS A 57 22.65 0.47 -13.48
N LYS A 58 23.02 1.63 -13.99
CA LYS A 58 23.60 1.79 -15.33
C LYS A 58 24.76 2.77 -15.23
N ASN A 59 25.97 2.33 -15.59
CA ASN A 59 27.21 3.09 -15.40
C ASN A 59 27.39 3.54 -13.94
N GLY A 60 27.10 2.65 -12.98
CA GLY A 60 27.19 2.93 -11.55
C GLY A 60 26.06 3.78 -10.95
N ILE A 61 25.17 4.34 -11.77
CA ILE A 61 24.07 5.22 -11.32
C ILE A 61 22.80 4.41 -11.10
N VAL A 62 22.12 4.59 -9.96
CA VAL A 62 20.79 4.00 -9.73
C VAL A 62 19.76 4.58 -10.72
N ILE A 63 19.09 3.69 -11.45
CA ILE A 63 18.04 4.05 -12.41
C ILE A 63 16.73 3.28 -12.20
N GLY A 64 16.68 2.35 -11.26
CA GLY A 64 15.46 1.66 -10.90
C GLY A 64 15.54 0.99 -9.53
N LEU A 65 14.37 0.71 -8.96
CA LEU A 65 14.21 0.05 -7.67
C LEU A 65 13.00 -0.87 -7.71
N GLN A 66 13.08 -2.02 -7.05
CA GLN A 66 11.93 -2.87 -6.75
C GLN A 66 12.16 -3.58 -5.41
N SER A 67 11.16 -3.58 -4.54
CA SER A 67 11.16 -4.38 -3.32
C SER A 67 10.45 -5.72 -3.56
N VAL A 68 11.00 -6.77 -2.96
CA VAL A 68 10.40 -8.10 -2.87
C VAL A 68 10.31 -8.46 -1.39
N TYR A 69 9.14 -8.86 -0.92
CA TYR A 69 8.89 -9.26 0.45
C TYR A 69 8.25 -10.64 0.50
N ILE A 70 8.93 -11.60 1.14
CA ILE A 70 8.44 -12.97 1.24
C ILE A 70 7.49 -13.08 2.45
N ILE A 71 6.23 -13.39 2.14
CA ILE A 71 5.11 -13.45 3.09
C ILE A 71 4.38 -14.79 2.97
N ASP A 72 3.23 -14.94 3.64
CA ASP A 72 2.39 -16.14 3.54
C ASP A 72 3.14 -17.43 3.91
N ALA A 73 3.96 -17.36 4.96
CA ALA A 73 4.82 -18.47 5.41
C ALA A 73 5.82 -18.97 4.33
N GLY A 74 6.26 -18.09 3.43
CA GLY A 74 7.24 -18.43 2.40
C GLY A 74 6.64 -18.69 1.02
N GLU A 75 5.31 -18.75 0.90
CA GLU A 75 4.66 -19.16 -0.34
C GLU A 75 4.41 -18.02 -1.34
N THR A 76 4.57 -16.76 -0.92
CA THR A 76 4.20 -15.60 -1.74
C THR A 76 5.31 -14.55 -1.73
N ALA A 77 5.69 -14.07 -2.92
CA ALA A 77 6.52 -12.89 -3.08
C ALA A 77 5.67 -11.65 -3.35
N LEU A 78 5.53 -10.79 -2.34
CA LEU A 78 4.92 -9.47 -2.50
C LEU A 78 5.93 -8.52 -3.16
N VAL A 79 5.55 -7.95 -4.29
CA VAL A 79 6.37 -7.00 -5.05
C VAL A 79 5.80 -5.59 -4.92
N GLU A 80 6.62 -4.65 -4.50
CA GLU A 80 6.19 -3.26 -4.30
C GLU A 80 7.33 -2.25 -4.57
N GLY A 81 6.96 -0.96 -4.64
CA GLY A 81 7.92 0.13 -4.79
C GLY A 81 8.64 0.20 -6.13
N LEU A 82 8.11 -0.43 -7.19
CA LEU A 82 8.71 -0.39 -8.53
C LEU A 82 8.91 1.05 -9.01
N ARG A 83 10.16 1.41 -9.32
CA ARG A 83 10.56 2.73 -9.81
C ARG A 83 11.50 2.59 -10.99
N VAL A 84 11.38 3.53 -11.91
CA VAL A 84 12.36 3.77 -12.98
C VAL A 84 12.59 5.27 -13.08
N ALA A 85 13.86 5.66 -13.10
CA ALA A 85 14.29 7.04 -13.27
C ALA A 85 13.58 7.67 -14.48
N PRO A 86 13.08 8.92 -14.36
CA PRO A 86 12.31 9.55 -15.43
C PRO A 86 12.96 9.48 -16.82
N TRP A 87 14.29 9.64 -16.89
CA TRP A 87 15.07 9.60 -18.13
C TRP A 87 15.32 8.18 -18.68
N GLU A 88 15.02 7.11 -17.94
CA GLU A 88 15.14 5.71 -18.39
C GLU A 88 13.78 5.02 -18.62
N ARG A 89 12.66 5.73 -18.42
CA ARG A 89 11.32 5.20 -18.69
C ARG A 89 11.13 4.90 -20.18
N GLY A 90 10.35 3.86 -20.49
CA GLY A 90 10.11 3.40 -21.86
C GLY A 90 11.24 2.57 -22.47
N LYS A 91 12.39 2.42 -21.79
CA LYS A 91 13.57 1.67 -22.29
C LYS A 91 13.65 0.21 -21.83
N GLY A 92 12.60 -0.32 -21.21
CA GLY A 92 12.55 -1.73 -20.77
C GLY A 92 13.06 -2.03 -19.36
N VAL A 93 13.70 -1.07 -18.67
CA VAL A 93 14.33 -1.24 -17.34
C VAL A 93 13.41 -1.91 -16.30
N ALA A 94 12.13 -1.50 -16.22
CA ALA A 94 11.17 -2.12 -15.30
C ALA A 94 10.98 -3.62 -15.57
N GLY A 95 10.96 -4.02 -16.84
CA GLY A 95 10.81 -5.41 -17.24
C GLY A 95 12.05 -6.25 -16.93
N ASP A 96 13.25 -5.70 -17.14
CA ASP A 96 14.51 -6.35 -16.77
C ASP A 96 14.63 -6.53 -15.26
N LEU A 97 14.33 -5.48 -14.49
CA LEU A 97 14.34 -5.52 -13.03
C LEU A 97 13.34 -6.53 -12.48
N GLN A 98 12.11 -6.56 -13.02
CA GLN A 98 11.12 -7.57 -12.64
C GLN A 98 11.61 -8.99 -12.92
N ARG A 99 12.20 -9.24 -14.10
CA ARG A 99 12.76 -10.57 -14.45
C ARG A 99 13.87 -10.98 -13.49
N PHE A 100 14.79 -10.06 -13.18
CA PHE A 100 15.85 -10.30 -12.22
C PHE A 100 15.30 -10.66 -10.83
N CYS A 101 14.37 -9.86 -10.31
CA CYS A 101 13.71 -10.14 -9.03
C CYS A 101 13.00 -11.50 -9.03
N SER A 102 12.28 -11.85 -10.10
CA SER A 102 11.61 -13.15 -10.21
C SER A 102 12.62 -14.31 -10.23
N ALA A 103 13.72 -14.20 -10.96
CA ALA A 103 14.78 -15.22 -10.98
C ALA A 103 15.43 -15.38 -9.60
N MET A 104 15.75 -14.25 -8.94
CA MET A 104 16.28 -14.24 -7.58
C MET A 104 15.34 -14.92 -6.58
N VAL A 105 14.03 -14.68 -6.68
CA VAL A 105 13.04 -15.34 -5.81
C VAL A 105 13.02 -16.85 -6.04
N LYS A 106 13.00 -17.31 -7.30
CA LYS A 106 13.03 -18.75 -7.61
C LYS A 106 14.26 -19.45 -7.05
N GLU A 107 15.40 -18.79 -7.12
CA GLU A 107 16.67 -19.33 -6.64
C GLU A 107 16.73 -19.39 -5.11
N LYS A 108 16.37 -18.28 -4.44
CA LYS A 108 16.53 -18.15 -2.98
C LYS A 108 15.36 -18.68 -2.17
N HIS A 109 14.18 -18.74 -2.77
CA HIS A 109 12.91 -19.11 -2.12
C HIS A 109 12.11 -20.05 -3.02
N PRO A 110 12.57 -21.29 -3.24
CA PRO A 110 11.93 -22.24 -4.15
C PRO A 110 10.49 -22.61 -3.74
N GLU A 111 10.10 -22.36 -2.48
CA GLU A 111 8.74 -22.61 -1.98
C GLU A 111 7.73 -21.52 -2.35
N VAL A 112 8.19 -20.40 -2.91
CA VAL A 112 7.30 -19.34 -3.41
C VAL A 112 6.54 -19.87 -4.62
N LYS A 113 5.22 -19.81 -4.55
CA LYS A 113 4.29 -20.30 -5.58
C LYS A 113 3.78 -19.17 -6.46
N VAL A 114 3.59 -17.99 -5.87
CA VAL A 114 2.97 -16.85 -6.52
C VAL A 114 3.67 -15.54 -6.19
N SER A 115 3.57 -14.57 -7.09
CA SER A 115 3.89 -13.18 -6.84
C SER A 115 2.62 -12.35 -6.76
N ARG A 116 2.54 -11.45 -5.78
CA ARG A 116 1.42 -10.51 -5.62
C ARG A 116 1.88 -9.07 -5.67
N LEU A 117 1.02 -8.20 -6.19
CA LEU A 117 1.17 -6.74 -6.11
C LEU A 117 -0.20 -6.06 -6.16
N THR A 118 -0.23 -4.79 -5.79
CA THR A 118 -1.40 -3.92 -5.96
C THR A 118 -1.08 -2.78 -6.92
N ARG A 119 -2.08 -2.33 -7.69
CA ARG A 119 -1.99 -1.23 -8.66
C ARG A 119 -3.29 -0.43 -8.67
N ASP A 120 -3.21 0.85 -9.01
CA ASP A 120 -4.38 1.72 -9.22
C ASP A 120 -4.48 2.28 -10.65
N ASP A 121 -3.54 1.93 -11.52
CA ASP A 121 -3.56 2.33 -12.91
C ASP A 121 -4.38 1.36 -13.79
N LYS A 122 -4.78 1.86 -14.96
CA LYS A 122 -5.62 1.11 -15.89
C LYS A 122 -4.89 -0.13 -16.42
N LEU A 123 -5.40 -1.30 -16.10
CA LEU A 123 -4.86 -2.57 -16.59
C LEU A 123 -5.15 -2.77 -18.08
N GLY A 124 -4.12 -3.10 -18.85
CA GLY A 124 -4.23 -3.42 -20.27
C GLY A 124 -4.27 -4.94 -20.54
N ALA A 125 -4.52 -5.31 -21.79
CA ALA A 125 -4.57 -6.73 -22.20
C ALA A 125 -3.25 -7.47 -21.92
N LYS A 126 -2.10 -6.78 -21.93
CA LYS A 126 -0.80 -7.38 -21.57
C LYS A 126 -0.72 -7.71 -20.08
N ASP A 127 -1.24 -6.84 -19.21
CA ASP A 127 -1.27 -7.07 -17.78
C ASP A 127 -2.16 -8.27 -17.44
N LEU A 128 -3.33 -8.36 -18.07
CA LEU A 128 -4.30 -9.45 -17.85
C LEU A 128 -3.84 -10.80 -18.40
N ARG A 129 -2.86 -10.83 -19.32
CA ARG A 129 -2.18 -12.08 -19.71
C ARG A 129 -1.17 -12.56 -18.68
N LYS A 130 -0.61 -11.65 -17.89
CA LYS A 130 0.42 -11.93 -16.89
C LYS A 130 -0.19 -12.17 -15.51
N TYR A 131 -1.21 -11.39 -15.16
CA TYR A 131 -1.77 -11.34 -13.81
C TYR A 131 -3.25 -11.71 -13.82
N ARG A 132 -3.65 -12.46 -12.81
CA ARG A 132 -5.03 -12.66 -12.40
C ARG A 132 -5.41 -11.53 -11.44
N ILE A 133 -6.59 -10.93 -11.63
CA ILE A 133 -7.18 -10.03 -10.61
C ILE A 133 -7.86 -10.94 -9.59
N ILE A 134 -7.41 -10.90 -8.34
CA ILE A 134 -7.98 -11.73 -7.27
C ILE A 134 -8.88 -10.93 -6.32
N ALA A 135 -8.70 -9.60 -6.25
CA ALA A 135 -9.60 -8.71 -5.52
C ALA A 135 -9.56 -7.29 -6.09
N LYS A 136 -10.57 -6.49 -5.73
CA LYS A 136 -10.65 -5.06 -6.02
C LYS A 136 -11.16 -4.30 -4.81
N GLN A 137 -10.69 -3.08 -4.62
CA GLN A 137 -11.21 -2.13 -3.63
C GLN A 137 -11.38 -0.75 -4.29
N GLY A 138 -12.40 -0.01 -3.88
CA GLY A 138 -12.51 1.42 -4.20
C GLY A 138 -11.52 2.22 -3.36
N ILE A 139 -10.95 3.27 -3.95
CA ILE A 139 -10.02 4.18 -3.29
C ILE A 139 -10.72 5.53 -3.11
N LEU A 140 -10.95 5.92 -1.86
CA LEU A 140 -11.41 7.25 -1.49
C LEU A 140 -10.23 8.04 -0.96
N LEU A 141 -9.80 9.07 -1.71
CA LEU A 141 -8.68 9.93 -1.32
C LEU A 141 -9.20 11.29 -0.85
N LEU A 142 -8.97 11.59 0.41
CA LEU A 142 -9.46 12.78 1.10
C LEU A 142 -8.29 13.69 1.47
N ARG A 143 -8.51 15.01 1.42
CA ARG A 143 -7.57 16.00 1.94
C ARG A 143 -8.27 16.98 2.88
N PHE A 144 -7.59 17.37 3.94
CA PHE A 144 -8.11 18.31 4.93
C PHE A 144 -7.00 18.90 5.80
N GLN A 145 -7.31 19.99 6.51
CA GLN A 145 -6.47 20.50 7.60
C GLN A 145 -6.88 19.84 8.91
N ALA A 146 -5.91 19.34 9.68
CA ALA A 146 -6.18 18.60 10.91
C ALA A 146 -7.08 19.39 11.88
N GLN A 147 -6.78 20.68 12.09
CA GLN A 147 -7.48 21.53 13.05
C GLN A 147 -8.93 21.82 12.67
N GLU A 148 -9.23 21.94 11.37
CA GLU A 148 -10.59 22.22 10.90
C GLU A 148 -11.53 21.04 11.17
N VAL A 149 -11.01 19.82 11.03
CA VAL A 149 -11.78 18.58 11.18
C VAL A 149 -12.08 18.26 12.64
N LEU A 150 -11.18 18.58 13.57
CA LEU A 150 -11.38 18.32 15.01
C LEU A 150 -12.71 18.89 15.52
N SER A 151 -13.00 20.15 15.18
CA SER A 151 -14.24 20.82 15.59
C SER A 151 -15.52 20.12 15.11
N ARG A 152 -15.45 19.39 13.99
CA ARG A 152 -16.58 18.67 13.38
C ARG A 152 -16.71 17.25 13.90
N LEU A 153 -15.59 16.64 14.28
CA LEU A 153 -15.57 15.29 14.84
C LEU A 153 -16.24 15.22 16.22
N ASP A 154 -16.25 16.30 17.00
CA ASP A 154 -16.91 16.34 18.32
C ASP A 154 -18.44 16.30 18.22
N ALA A 155 -19.01 16.81 17.12
CA ALA A 155 -20.46 16.84 16.88
C ALA A 155 -21.02 15.51 16.35
N ALA A 156 -20.20 14.70 15.68
CA ALA A 156 -20.61 13.36 15.30
C ALA A 156 -20.79 12.50 16.56
N VAL A 157 -21.74 11.57 16.63
CA VAL A 157 -21.81 10.58 17.73
C VAL A 157 -21.94 9.21 17.11
N LEU A 158 -20.89 8.39 17.17
CA LEU A 158 -20.98 6.96 16.84
C LEU A 158 -20.02 6.12 17.71
N ALA A 159 -20.54 4.95 18.10
CA ALA A 159 -20.05 4.07 19.15
C ALA A 159 -18.83 3.24 18.73
N GLY A 160 -17.97 2.98 19.72
CA GLY A 160 -16.69 2.30 19.56
C GLY A 160 -16.82 0.83 19.16
N GLY A 161 -15.96 0.43 18.22
CA GLY A 161 -15.66 -0.97 17.97
C GLY A 161 -14.62 -1.51 18.95
N GLY A 162 -14.48 -2.84 19.00
CA GLY A 162 -13.43 -3.49 19.78
C GLY A 162 -12.16 -3.69 18.95
N GLU A 163 -11.00 -3.74 19.61
CA GLU A 163 -9.77 -4.22 18.99
C GLU A 163 -9.69 -5.74 19.15
N VAL A 164 -9.77 -6.51 18.07
CA VAL A 164 -9.55 -7.97 18.12
C VAL A 164 -8.85 -8.45 16.84
N PRO A 165 -7.53 -8.25 16.69
CA PRO A 165 -6.80 -8.64 15.48
C PRO A 165 -6.97 -10.12 15.10
N GLU A 166 -7.12 -11.02 16.09
CA GLU A 166 -7.36 -12.45 15.88
C GLU A 166 -8.67 -12.80 15.15
N VAL A 167 -9.61 -11.85 15.04
CA VAL A 167 -10.86 -12.04 14.27
C VAL A 167 -10.59 -12.44 12.83
N VAL A 168 -9.53 -11.91 12.22
CA VAL A 168 -9.20 -12.21 10.82
C VAL A 168 -8.86 -13.68 10.59
N LEU A 169 -8.53 -14.44 11.64
CA LEU A 169 -8.23 -15.87 11.53
C LEU A 169 -9.48 -16.74 11.52
N ARG A 170 -10.64 -16.20 11.92
CA ARG A 170 -11.91 -16.95 11.97
C ARG A 170 -12.41 -17.20 10.56
N GLU A 171 -12.78 -18.45 10.26
CA GLU A 171 -13.26 -18.85 8.93
C GLU A 171 -14.42 -18.00 8.43
N ALA A 172 -15.46 -17.82 9.25
CA ALA A 172 -16.62 -17.00 8.90
C ALA A 172 -16.22 -15.55 8.56
N PHE A 173 -15.26 -14.95 9.27
CA PHE A 173 -14.83 -13.59 8.97
C PHE A 173 -14.04 -13.53 7.64
N ARG A 174 -13.15 -14.50 7.41
CA ARG A 174 -12.38 -14.56 6.16
C ARG A 174 -13.27 -14.71 4.94
N SER A 175 -14.29 -15.56 5.01
CA SER A 175 -15.18 -15.85 3.88
C SER A 175 -16.25 -14.77 3.68
N GLU A 176 -16.76 -14.17 4.75
CA GLU A 176 -17.89 -13.21 4.67
C GLU A 176 -17.45 -11.75 4.56
N VAL A 177 -16.26 -11.38 5.08
CA VAL A 177 -15.85 -9.97 5.26
C VAL A 177 -14.64 -9.59 4.42
N LEU A 178 -13.62 -10.46 4.33
CA LEU A 178 -12.38 -10.13 3.61
C LEU A 178 -12.54 -10.30 2.09
N PRO A 179 -12.03 -9.35 1.29
CA PRO A 179 -12.04 -9.48 -0.17
C PRO A 179 -11.15 -10.66 -0.58
N ASN A 180 -11.75 -11.67 -1.20
CA ASN A 180 -11.07 -12.92 -1.56
C ASN A 180 -10.22 -13.50 -0.40
N GLN A 181 -10.77 -13.48 0.82
CA GLN A 181 -10.12 -14.00 2.03
C GLN A 181 -8.74 -13.38 2.32
N THR A 182 -8.47 -12.19 1.77
CA THR A 182 -7.17 -11.51 1.82
C THR A 182 -7.26 -10.26 2.70
N ILE A 183 -6.27 -10.08 3.56
CA ILE A 183 -6.08 -8.83 4.31
C ILE A 183 -5.21 -7.94 3.45
N ILE A 184 -5.80 -6.87 2.89
CA ILE A 184 -5.04 -5.87 2.15
C ILE A 184 -4.79 -4.70 3.10
N GLN A 185 -3.53 -4.45 3.43
CA GLN A 185 -3.14 -3.43 4.40
C GLN A 185 -2.09 -2.52 3.80
N ASP A 186 -2.39 -1.22 3.68
CA ASP A 186 -1.48 -0.22 3.08
C ASP A 186 -0.83 -0.73 1.78
N TRP A 187 -1.69 -1.13 0.82
CA TRP A 187 -1.29 -1.72 -0.47
C TRP A 187 -0.67 -3.12 -0.43
N GLN A 188 -0.51 -3.72 0.75
CA GLN A 188 0.13 -5.02 0.93
C GLN A 188 -0.92 -6.13 1.15
N PRO A 189 -1.07 -7.10 0.23
CA PRO A 189 -2.00 -8.21 0.33
C PRO A 189 -1.41 -9.42 1.06
N PHE A 190 -2.04 -9.81 2.16
CA PHE A 190 -1.65 -10.95 2.99
C PHE A 190 -2.75 -12.01 3.04
N LYS A 191 -2.39 -13.30 3.01
CA LYS A 191 -3.34 -14.35 3.44
C LYS A 191 -3.71 -14.14 4.91
N ALA A 192 -4.95 -14.41 5.27
CA ALA A 192 -5.41 -14.36 6.66
C ALA A 192 -4.93 -15.58 7.48
N THR A 193 -3.66 -15.55 7.87
CA THR A 193 -2.95 -16.60 8.61
C THR A 193 -2.27 -16.03 9.86
N ARG A 194 -1.93 -16.91 10.81
CA ARG A 194 -1.20 -16.52 12.03
C ARG A 194 0.16 -15.89 11.73
N SER A 195 0.90 -16.41 10.76
CA SER A 195 2.22 -15.88 10.39
C SER A 195 2.14 -14.43 9.92
N ASN A 196 1.17 -14.11 9.05
CA ASN A 196 0.98 -12.75 8.58
C ASN A 196 0.37 -11.82 9.63
N LEU A 197 -0.50 -12.33 10.51
CA LEU A 197 -0.98 -11.55 11.64
C LEU A 197 0.18 -11.06 12.52
N GLY A 198 1.19 -11.91 12.74
CA GLY A 198 2.42 -11.51 13.43
C GLY A 198 3.24 -10.44 12.69
N LEU A 199 3.17 -10.36 11.35
CA LEU A 199 3.78 -9.27 10.58
C LEU A 199 2.98 -7.97 10.74
N LEU A 200 1.65 -8.04 10.66
CA LEU A 200 0.76 -6.89 10.81
C LEU A 200 0.83 -6.28 12.22
N GLN A 201 0.98 -7.10 13.27
CA GLN A 201 1.14 -6.63 14.64
C GLN A 201 2.39 -5.78 14.84
N LYS A 202 3.45 -6.00 14.06
CA LYS A 202 4.68 -5.18 14.12
C LYS A 202 4.52 -3.79 13.51
N LYS A 203 3.44 -3.55 12.75
CA LYS A 203 3.19 -2.27 12.07
C LYS A 203 2.42 -1.26 12.94
N SER A 204 2.13 -1.59 14.20
CA SER A 204 1.43 -0.71 15.16
C SER A 204 0.11 -0.14 14.60
N LEU A 205 -0.67 -1.02 13.96
CA LEU A 205 -1.94 -0.67 13.33
C LEU A 205 -3.05 -0.53 14.36
N HIS A 206 -3.98 0.40 14.12
CA HIS A 206 -5.22 0.48 14.88
C HIS A 206 -6.31 -0.36 14.22
N TRP A 207 -6.91 -1.28 14.98
CA TRP A 207 -7.90 -2.22 14.49
C TRP A 207 -9.25 -1.93 15.10
N VAL A 208 -10.30 -1.90 14.28
CA VAL A 208 -11.66 -1.72 14.78
C VAL A 208 -12.57 -2.76 14.13
N VAL A 209 -13.37 -3.44 14.95
CA VAL A 209 -14.46 -4.30 14.46
C VAL A 209 -15.80 -3.82 15.02
N ASP A 210 -16.88 -3.99 14.25
CA ASP A 210 -18.24 -3.60 14.64
C ASP A 210 -18.77 -4.43 15.83
N ARG A 211 -18.47 -5.73 15.86
CA ARG A 211 -18.99 -6.66 16.89
C ARG A 211 -17.94 -7.71 17.24
N LYS A 212 -17.79 -8.04 18.54
CA LYS A 212 -16.78 -9.03 18.99
C LYS A 212 -17.11 -10.48 18.61
N ALA A 213 -18.38 -10.87 18.68
CA ALA A 213 -18.79 -12.26 18.48
C ALA A 213 -18.77 -12.68 17.01
N ARG A 214 -19.47 -11.93 16.15
CA ARG A 214 -19.54 -12.14 14.71
C ARG A 214 -19.46 -10.79 13.98
N PRO A 215 -18.24 -10.27 13.78
CA PRO A 215 -18.06 -9.01 13.10
C PRO A 215 -18.43 -9.12 11.62
N THR A 216 -19.07 -8.06 11.12
CA THR A 216 -19.45 -7.92 9.70
C THR A 216 -18.67 -6.80 9.00
N MET A 217 -17.90 -6.05 9.79
CA MET A 217 -17.09 -4.93 9.33
C MET A 217 -15.80 -4.87 10.15
N ALA A 218 -14.68 -4.63 9.48
CA ALA A 218 -13.44 -4.28 10.15
C ALA A 218 -12.71 -3.17 9.40
N THR A 219 -11.94 -2.37 10.14
CA THR A 219 -11.02 -1.40 9.57
C THR A 219 -9.66 -1.49 10.23
N LEU A 220 -8.61 -1.27 9.44
CA LEU A 220 -7.24 -1.14 9.88
C LEU A 220 -6.78 0.28 9.54
N SER A 221 -6.01 0.90 10.41
CA SER A 221 -5.38 2.19 10.12
C SER A 221 -3.89 2.15 10.42
N THR A 222 -3.09 2.69 9.51
CA THR A 222 -1.67 2.95 9.76
C THR A 222 -1.50 4.10 10.75
N GLN A 223 -0.31 4.17 11.36
CA GLN A 223 0.15 5.44 11.94
C GLN A 223 0.31 6.51 10.82
N PRO A 224 0.11 7.80 11.15
CA PRO A 224 0.44 8.88 10.23
C PRO A 224 1.93 8.86 9.86
N PHE A 225 2.24 9.18 8.60
CA PHE A 225 3.61 9.33 8.12
C PHE A 225 3.77 10.56 7.23
N ALA A 226 4.96 11.16 7.24
CA ALA A 226 5.23 12.36 6.46
C ALA A 226 5.26 12.06 4.95
N ILE A 227 4.86 13.03 4.13
CA ILE A 227 4.91 12.93 2.67
C ILE A 227 5.57 14.17 2.05
N PRO A 228 6.23 14.04 0.87
CA PRO A 228 6.92 15.15 0.22
C PRO A 228 5.98 16.13 -0.51
N LEU A 229 4.76 16.31 -0.01
CA LEU A 229 3.81 17.31 -0.50
C LEU A 229 4.06 18.70 0.15
N GLY A 230 4.62 18.71 1.37
CA GLY A 230 5.03 19.91 2.09
C GLY A 230 5.52 19.56 3.49
N LYS A 231 6.13 20.51 4.19
CA LYS A 231 6.84 20.28 5.47
C LYS A 231 5.96 19.64 6.55
N ASP A 232 4.68 19.99 6.60
CA ASP A 232 3.76 19.56 7.66
C ASP A 232 2.65 18.64 7.13
N TRP A 233 2.84 18.03 5.95
CA TRP A 233 1.88 17.12 5.37
C TRP A 233 2.07 15.69 5.86
N GLN A 234 0.97 15.09 6.31
CA GLN A 234 0.90 13.72 6.81
C GLN A 234 -0.03 12.89 5.94
N TYR A 235 0.23 11.59 5.87
CA TYR A 235 -0.57 10.62 5.15
C TYR A 235 -1.13 9.58 6.12
N LEU A 236 -2.42 9.30 6.00
CA LEU A 236 -3.14 8.26 6.71
C LEU A 236 -3.64 7.24 5.71
N ASN A 237 -3.39 5.96 5.97
CA ASN A 237 -3.98 4.88 5.19
C ASN A 237 -4.94 4.07 6.07
N LYS A 238 -6.13 3.80 5.53
CA LYS A 238 -7.20 3.05 6.16
C LYS A 238 -7.70 1.98 5.21
N ASP A 239 -7.72 0.74 5.67
CA ASP A 239 -8.22 -0.40 4.91
C ASP A 239 -9.53 -0.88 5.56
N ALA A 240 -10.62 -0.88 4.81
CA ALA A 240 -11.94 -1.28 5.27
C ALA A 240 -12.40 -2.58 4.59
N PHE A 241 -12.94 -3.49 5.40
CA PHE A 241 -13.46 -4.78 4.98
C PHE A 241 -14.90 -4.94 5.47
N GLY A 242 -15.76 -5.46 4.59
CA GLY A 242 -17.19 -5.56 4.83
C GLY A 242 -17.98 -4.55 4.00
N ARG A 243 -19.31 -4.64 4.10
CA ARG A 243 -20.25 -3.92 3.23
C ARG A 243 -21.25 -3.04 3.98
N ASN A 244 -21.12 -2.94 5.30
CA ASN A 244 -22.04 -2.16 6.11
C ASN A 244 -21.59 -0.70 6.15
N LEU A 245 -22.31 0.16 5.43
CA LEU A 245 -21.98 1.57 5.29
C LEU A 245 -22.00 2.33 6.63
N ASP A 246 -23.00 2.09 7.48
CA ASP A 246 -23.12 2.81 8.76
C ASP A 246 -21.97 2.44 9.70
N GLN A 247 -21.55 1.17 9.70
CA GLN A 247 -20.37 0.73 10.43
C GLN A 247 -19.09 1.34 9.85
N LEU A 248 -18.95 1.42 8.52
CA LEU A 248 -17.81 2.08 7.88
C LEU A 248 -17.71 3.57 8.27
N LYS A 249 -18.84 4.30 8.24
CA LYS A 249 -18.91 5.70 8.68
C LYS A 249 -18.48 5.86 10.13
N SER A 250 -19.03 5.02 11.02
CA SER A 250 -18.66 5.00 12.44
C SER A 250 -17.16 4.77 12.65
N GLN A 251 -16.61 3.75 12.00
CA GLN A 251 -15.21 3.36 12.17
C GLN A 251 -14.26 4.41 11.57
N LEU A 252 -14.60 5.04 10.44
CA LEU A 252 -13.80 6.16 9.91
C LEU A 252 -13.73 7.30 10.94
N VAL A 253 -14.88 7.73 11.47
CA VAL A 253 -14.93 8.81 12.48
C VAL A 253 -14.13 8.44 13.72
N HIS A 254 -14.22 7.19 14.18
CA HIS A 254 -13.44 6.69 15.30
C HIS A 254 -11.92 6.83 15.04
N HIS A 255 -11.44 6.36 13.89
CA HIS A 255 -10.03 6.48 13.54
C HIS A 255 -9.57 7.94 13.41
N LEU A 256 -10.39 8.80 12.82
CA LEU A 256 -10.06 10.23 12.70
C LEU A 256 -9.95 10.88 14.09
N ARG A 257 -10.86 10.58 15.02
CA ARG A 257 -10.76 11.08 16.41
C ARG A 257 -9.50 10.61 17.13
N LEU A 258 -9.08 9.38 16.87
CA LEU A 258 -7.89 8.84 17.51
C LEU A 258 -6.61 9.51 17.02
N GLN A 259 -6.54 9.81 15.72
CA GLN A 259 -5.28 10.17 15.07
C GLN A 259 -5.12 11.65 14.76
N VAL A 260 -6.20 12.34 14.38
CA VAL A 260 -6.16 13.75 13.98
C VAL A 260 -5.71 14.69 15.10
N PRO A 261 -6.04 14.49 16.40
CA PRO A 261 -5.60 15.41 17.45
C PRO A 261 -4.09 15.57 17.59
N ALA A 262 -3.32 14.56 17.16
CA ALA A 262 -1.86 14.60 17.19
C ALA A 262 -1.24 15.30 15.97
N LEU A 263 -2.04 15.73 14.99
CA LEU A 263 -1.59 16.31 13.73
C LEU A 263 -1.75 17.83 13.72
N GLN A 264 -0.80 18.52 13.07
CA GLN A 264 -0.75 19.99 13.07
C GLN A 264 -0.87 20.64 11.68
N GLY A 265 -0.93 19.85 10.60
CA GLY A 265 -0.92 20.38 9.24
C GLY A 265 -1.91 19.69 8.31
N GLY A 266 -1.59 19.74 7.02
CA GLY A 266 -2.38 19.11 5.97
C GLY A 266 -2.33 17.58 6.10
N VAL A 267 -3.48 16.94 5.91
CA VAL A 267 -3.61 15.49 5.96
C VAL A 267 -4.14 15.00 4.63
N MET A 268 -3.43 14.03 4.05
CA MET A 268 -3.95 13.18 2.99
C MET A 268 -4.43 11.88 3.64
N CYS A 269 -5.70 11.53 3.49
CA CYS A 269 -6.26 10.31 4.05
C CYS A 269 -6.79 9.43 2.94
N GLN A 270 -6.23 8.24 2.80
CA GLN A 270 -6.69 7.25 1.85
C GLN A 270 -7.49 6.17 2.57
N LEU A 271 -8.69 5.90 2.06
CA LEU A 271 -9.55 4.82 2.53
C LEU A 271 -9.77 3.82 1.38
N PHE A 272 -9.45 2.56 1.62
CA PHE A 272 -9.78 1.43 0.75
C PHE A 272 -11.07 0.79 1.25
N LEU A 273 -12.04 0.58 0.37
CA LEU A 273 -13.36 0.06 0.75
C LEU A 273 -13.98 -0.80 -0.35
N GLU A 274 -15.11 -1.47 -0.07
CA GLU A 274 -15.93 -2.12 -1.10
C GLU A 274 -16.34 -1.07 -2.16
N PRO A 275 -16.06 -1.29 -3.46
CA PRO A 275 -16.35 -0.34 -4.53
C PRO A 275 -17.76 0.27 -4.52
N GLN A 276 -18.77 -0.53 -4.19
CA GLN A 276 -20.18 -0.11 -4.18
C GLN A 276 -20.48 0.94 -3.10
N LEU A 277 -19.67 1.01 -2.04
CA LEU A 277 -19.87 1.98 -0.96
C LEU A 277 -19.23 3.34 -1.25
N TRP A 278 -18.45 3.47 -2.33
CA TRP A 278 -17.61 4.65 -2.57
C TRP A 278 -18.43 5.94 -2.67
N LEU A 279 -19.51 5.94 -3.45
CA LEU A 279 -20.30 7.14 -3.71
C LEU A 279 -20.91 7.70 -2.42
N GLU A 280 -21.57 6.85 -1.64
CA GLU A 280 -22.21 7.25 -0.39
C GLU A 280 -21.17 7.62 0.69
N MET A 281 -20.00 6.97 0.67
CA MET A 281 -18.92 7.31 1.58
C MET A 281 -18.26 8.65 1.23
N ALA A 282 -18.08 8.94 -0.06
CA ALA A 282 -17.60 10.23 -0.54
C ALA A 282 -18.55 11.36 -0.13
N ALA A 283 -19.86 11.18 -0.37
CA ALA A 283 -20.89 12.14 0.03
C ALA A 283 -20.87 12.38 1.55
N PHE A 284 -20.78 11.32 2.37
CA PHE A 284 -20.65 11.47 3.82
C PHE A 284 -19.40 12.27 4.23
N CYS A 285 -18.24 11.98 3.64
CA CYS A 285 -17.01 12.71 3.93
C CYS A 285 -17.12 14.20 3.57
N GLN A 286 -17.76 14.53 2.45
CA GLN A 286 -17.93 15.92 2.01
C GLN A 286 -19.01 16.66 2.81
N GLU A 287 -20.17 16.05 3.03
CA GLU A 287 -21.33 16.74 3.61
C GLU A 287 -21.31 16.74 5.13
N ALA A 288 -20.99 15.61 5.76
CA ALA A 288 -21.03 15.48 7.21
C ALA A 288 -19.71 15.87 7.89
N LEU A 289 -18.57 15.60 7.24
CA LEU A 289 -17.25 15.89 7.78
C LEU A 289 -16.59 17.12 7.13
N GLY A 290 -17.13 17.61 6.00
CA GLY A 290 -16.57 18.74 5.26
C GLY A 290 -15.14 18.50 4.76
N LEU A 291 -14.81 17.25 4.44
CA LEU A 291 -13.54 16.83 3.88
C LEU A 291 -13.56 17.01 2.36
N GLU A 292 -12.42 17.34 1.77
CA GLU A 292 -12.33 17.50 0.33
C GLU A 292 -11.88 16.20 -0.35
N LEU A 293 -12.49 15.84 -1.48
CA LEU A 293 -11.98 14.77 -2.34
C LEU A 293 -10.73 15.27 -3.07
N ALA A 294 -9.61 14.57 -2.91
CA ALA A 294 -8.39 14.89 -3.64
C ALA A 294 -8.38 14.30 -5.07
N LYS A 295 -9.20 13.28 -5.31
CA LYS A 295 -9.39 12.61 -6.60
C LYS A 295 -10.81 12.06 -6.71
N ASP A 296 -11.27 11.91 -7.95
CA ASP A 296 -12.47 11.13 -8.28
C ASP A 296 -12.25 9.64 -8.02
N TYR A 297 -13.31 8.85 -8.21
CA TYR A 297 -13.30 7.41 -8.03
C TYR A 297 -12.15 6.72 -8.77
N THR A 298 -11.35 5.96 -8.02
CA THR A 298 -10.37 5.01 -8.55
C THR A 298 -10.47 3.68 -7.83
N GLU A 299 -9.86 2.64 -8.40
CA GLU A 299 -9.83 1.30 -7.83
C GLU A 299 -8.40 0.88 -7.54
N GLN A 300 -8.22 0.07 -6.49
CA GLN A 300 -7.04 -0.74 -6.29
C GLN A 300 -7.33 -2.15 -6.82
N TYR A 301 -6.44 -2.64 -7.68
CA TYR A 301 -6.43 -4.01 -8.17
C TYR A 301 -5.42 -4.82 -7.40
N LEU A 302 -5.86 -5.91 -6.78
CA LEU A 302 -4.97 -6.93 -6.26
C LEU A 302 -4.68 -7.95 -7.35
N LEU A 303 -3.41 -8.04 -7.73
CA LEU A 303 -2.92 -8.86 -8.84
C LEU A 303 -2.06 -10.01 -8.32
N GLU A 304 -2.19 -11.16 -8.98
CA GLU A 304 -1.41 -12.36 -8.70
C GLU A 304 -0.91 -13.00 -9.99
N ALA A 305 0.33 -13.47 -9.98
CA ALA A 305 0.91 -14.29 -11.05
C ALA A 305 1.62 -15.49 -10.44
N ASP A 306 1.65 -16.62 -11.15
CA ASP A 306 2.48 -17.75 -10.77
C ASP A 306 3.96 -17.38 -10.95
N ILE A 307 4.82 -17.95 -10.10
CA ILE A 307 6.28 -17.79 -10.20
C ILE A 307 6.89 -18.97 -10.92
#